data_AF-A0AAV8UQH8-F1
#
_entry.id   AF-A0AAV8UQH8-F1
#
_cell.length_a   1.000
_cell.length_b   1.000
_cell.length_c   1.000
_cell.angle_alpha   90.00
_cell.angle_beta   90.00
_cell.angle_gamma   90.00
#
_symmetry.space_group_name_H-M   'P 1'
#
loop_
_entity.id
_entity.type
_entity.pdbx_description
1 polymer ?
#
loop_
_entity_poly.entity_id
_entity_poly.type
_entity_poly.pdbx_seq_one_letter_code
_entity_poly.pdbx_strand_id
1 'polypeptide(L)'
;MSAFVLSSLRLGTTAWRGASRRSVRCCSTQVEITRDVVEKTAKLAALQLSNEEVDRITPELQKIVGFVEQINSVDVSGVEPTLRVEDLWNVLREDTPTIFPAQDEMLEEAPLLESDFVRVPKILAEAD
;
A
#
# COMPACT_ATOMS: atom_id res chain seq x y z
N MET A 1 51.11 -8.64 42.13
CA MET A 1 51.70 -9.00 40.83
C MET A 1 50.61 -8.91 39.79
N SER A 2 50.81 -8.02 38.81
CA SER A 2 50.27 -7.97 37.44
C SER A 2 48.82 -8.39 37.15
N ALA A 3 48.04 -7.73 36.29
CA ALA A 3 48.17 -6.52 35.50
C ALA A 3 46.78 -6.26 34.86
N PHE A 4 46.50 -4.99 34.58
CA PHE A 4 45.79 -4.44 33.41
C PHE A 4 45.38 -5.46 32.32
N VAL A 5 44.18 -5.42 31.73
CA VAL A 5 43.78 -4.44 30.69
C VAL A 5 42.26 -4.16 30.69
N LEU A 6 41.90 -2.88 30.76
CA LEU A 6 40.63 -2.30 30.32
C LEU A 6 40.53 -2.32 28.78
N SER A 7 39.46 -2.90 28.24
CA SER A 7 39.02 -2.68 26.85
C SER A 7 37.50 -2.59 26.85
N SER A 8 36.95 -1.40 27.04
CA SER A 8 36.31 -0.63 25.96
C SER A 8 35.49 -1.49 25.01
N LEU A 9 34.16 -1.41 25.12
CA LEU A 9 33.34 -1.03 23.97
C LEU A 9 31.97 -0.55 24.48
N ARG A 10 31.81 0.78 24.47
CA ARG A 10 30.51 1.44 24.40
C ARG A 10 29.88 1.08 23.06
N LEU A 11 28.79 0.32 23.09
CA LEU A 11 27.70 0.40 22.12
C LEU A 11 26.45 0.58 22.99
N GLY A 12 25.84 1.74 23.15
CA GLY A 12 25.63 2.74 22.11
C GLY A 12 24.56 2.31 21.12
N THR A 13 23.60 1.48 21.51
CA THR A 13 22.36 1.27 20.75
C THR A 13 21.29 2.17 21.33
N THR A 14 21.17 3.31 20.65
CA THR A 14 20.05 4.23 20.64
C THR A 14 18.71 3.52 20.88
N ALA A 15 18.23 3.60 22.12
CA ALA A 15 16.82 3.51 22.43
C ALA A 15 16.11 4.55 21.55
N TRP A 16 15.42 4.06 20.53
CA TRP A 16 14.68 4.89 19.58
C TRP A 16 13.52 5.54 20.35
N ARG A 17 13.80 6.69 20.97
CA ARG A 17 12.83 7.62 21.52
C ARG A 17 12.10 8.26 20.34
N GLY A 18 11.12 7.55 19.82
CA GLY A 18 10.36 7.95 18.65
C GLY A 18 8.91 7.47 18.65
N ALA A 19 8.36 6.99 19.78
CA ALA A 19 6.94 6.75 19.92
C ALA A 19 6.20 8.07 20.25
N SER A 20 6.35 9.09 19.40
CA SER A 20 5.32 10.13 19.36
C SER A 20 4.07 9.42 18.85
N ARG A 21 3.09 9.20 19.73
CA ARG A 21 1.70 8.96 19.34
C ARG A 21 1.26 10.18 18.53
N ARG A 22 1.64 10.22 17.25
CA ARG A 22 0.90 11.01 16.28
C ARG A 22 -0.38 10.23 16.13
N SER A 23 -1.36 10.63 16.94
CA SER A 23 -2.77 10.42 16.66
C SER A 23 -2.90 10.47 15.15
N VAL A 24 -3.20 9.33 14.53
CA VAL A 24 -3.72 9.36 13.18
C VAL A 24 -4.91 10.27 13.31
N ARG A 25 -4.72 11.51 12.88
CA ARG A 25 -5.79 12.48 12.77
C ARG A 25 -6.58 11.87 11.63
N CYS A 26 -7.52 10.99 11.97
CA CYS A 26 -8.71 10.81 11.19
C CYS A 26 -9.25 12.22 11.04
N CYS A 27 -8.87 12.89 9.97
CA CYS A 27 -9.72 13.92 9.42
C CYS A 27 -11.03 13.18 9.17
N SER A 28 -11.96 13.29 10.11
CA SER A 28 -13.38 13.13 9.82
C SER A 28 -13.77 14.33 8.96
N THR A 29 -13.28 14.35 7.73
CA THR A 29 -13.79 15.24 6.69
C THR A 29 -14.66 14.38 5.82
N GLN A 30 -15.97 14.60 5.93
CA GLN A 30 -16.92 14.10 4.96
C GLN A 30 -16.43 14.51 3.57
N VAL A 31 -16.32 13.54 2.68
CA VAL A 31 -15.79 13.75 1.34
C VAL A 31 -16.98 13.98 0.42
N GLU A 32 -17.20 15.22 0.01
CA GLU A 32 -18.10 15.49 -1.11
C GLU A 32 -17.44 14.97 -2.40
N ILE A 33 -18.15 14.12 -3.13
CA ILE A 33 -17.66 13.53 -4.38
C ILE A 33 -17.83 14.55 -5.50
N THR A 34 -16.79 15.36 -5.73
CA THR A 34 -16.70 16.28 -6.86
C THR A 34 -15.97 15.63 -8.04
N ARG A 35 -16.08 16.24 -9.22
CA ARG A 35 -15.37 15.82 -10.44
C ARG A 35 -13.86 15.63 -10.21
N ASP A 36 -13.23 16.62 -9.57
CA ASP A 36 -11.79 16.60 -9.28
C ASP A 36 -11.39 15.42 -8.37
N VAL A 37 -12.27 15.03 -7.44
CA VAL A 37 -12.05 13.87 -6.56
C VAL A 37 -12.09 12.57 -7.35
N VAL A 38 -12.99 12.46 -8.33
CA VAL A 38 -13.08 11.29 -9.22
C VAL A 38 -11.84 11.20 -10.11
N GLU A 39 -11.42 12.31 -10.72
CA GLU A 39 -10.22 12.36 -11.56
C GLU A 39 -8.95 12.01 -10.77
N LYS A 40 -8.83 12.53 -9.54
CA LYS A 40 -7.73 12.19 -8.64
C LYS A 40 -7.73 10.71 -8.25
N THR A 41 -8.90 10.15 -7.97
CA THR A 41 -9.05 8.73 -7.61
C THR A 41 -8.71 7.83 -8.81
N ALA A 42 -9.14 8.20 -10.02
CA ALA A 42 -8.79 7.51 -11.25
C ALA A 42 -7.28 7.49 -11.49
N LYS A 43 -6.59 8.62 -11.26
CA LYS A 43 -5.12 8.69 -11.34
C LYS A 43 -4.44 7.73 -10.35
N LEU A 44 -4.93 7.64 -9.12
CA LEU A 44 -4.40 6.72 -8.11
C LEU A 44 -4.67 5.25 -8.45
N ALA A 45 -5.80 4.97 -9.11
CA ALA A 45 -6.16 3.64 -9.60
C ALA A 45 -5.52 3.29 -10.96
N ALA A 46 -4.70 4.19 -11.54
CA ALA A 46 -4.14 4.08 -12.88
C ALA A 46 -5.18 3.84 -13.99
N LEU A 47 -6.35 4.48 -13.87
CA LEU A 47 -7.43 4.44 -14.85
C LEU A 47 -7.46 5.72 -15.69
N GLN A 48 -7.59 5.58 -17.00
CA GLN A 48 -7.87 6.69 -17.92
C GLN A 48 -9.38 6.76 -18.14
N LEU A 49 -9.98 7.90 -17.81
CA LEU A 49 -11.42 8.15 -17.97
C LEU A 49 -11.64 9.31 -18.94
N SER A 50 -12.65 9.21 -19.80
CA SER A 50 -13.11 10.35 -20.59
C SER A 50 -13.93 11.32 -19.74
N ASN A 51 -14.08 12.57 -20.21
CA ASN A 51 -14.86 13.59 -19.50
C ASN A 51 -16.33 13.15 -19.31
N GLU A 52 -16.90 12.48 -20.31
CA GLU A 52 -18.26 11.95 -20.29
C GLU A 52 -18.41 10.82 -19.26
N GLU A 53 -17.38 9.97 -19.14
CA GLU A 53 -17.36 8.90 -18.15
C GLU A 53 -17.26 9.45 -16.74
N VAL A 54 -16.44 10.48 -16.53
CA VAL A 54 -16.34 11.16 -15.23
C VAL A 54 -17.69 11.75 -14.82
N ASP A 55 -18.39 12.43 -15.73
CA ASP A 55 -19.70 13.03 -15.44
C ASP A 55 -20.77 11.96 -15.11
N ARG A 56 -20.68 10.77 -15.72
CA ARG A 56 -21.55 9.63 -15.40
C ARG A 56 -21.21 8.94 -14.08
N ILE A 57 -19.92 8.74 -13.80
CA ILE A 57 -19.44 7.98 -12.63
C ILE A 57 -19.55 8.79 -11.35
N THR A 58 -19.42 10.12 -11.41
CA THR A 58 -19.53 11.01 -10.25
C THR A 58 -20.81 10.78 -9.42
N PRO A 59 -22.03 10.82 -9.99
CA PRO A 59 -23.25 10.55 -9.23
C PRO A 59 -23.40 9.09 -8.79
N GLU A 60 -22.78 8.13 -9.50
CA GLU A 60 -22.80 6.72 -9.11
C GLU A 60 -21.94 6.46 -7.87
N LEU A 61 -20.73 7.02 -7.84
CA LEU A 61 -19.84 6.97 -6.68
C LEU A 61 -20.47 7.65 -5.46
N GLN A 62 -21.16 8.78 -5.66
CA GLN A 62 -21.87 9.46 -4.58
C GLN A 62 -22.94 8.56 -3.94
N LYS A 63 -23.67 7.76 -4.74
CA LYS A 63 -24.65 6.79 -4.22
C LYS A 63 -23.98 5.67 -3.42
N ILE A 64 -22.86 5.14 -3.91
CA ILE A 64 -22.13 4.05 -3.23
C ILE A 64 -21.58 4.53 -1.88
N VAL A 65 -20.94 5.70 -1.85
CA VAL A 65 -20.42 6.27 -0.60
C VAL A 65 -21.56 6.55 0.37
N GLY A 66 -22.68 7.12 -0.11
CA GLY A 66 -23.87 7.34 0.72
C GLY A 66 -24.48 6.04 1.28
N PHE A 67 -24.37 4.92 0.57
CA PHE A 67 -24.77 3.62 1.11
C PHE A 67 -23.85 3.15 2.24
N VAL A 68 -22.53 3.30 2.07
CA VAL A 68 -21.53 2.92 3.10
C VAL A 68 -21.66 3.79 4.35
N GLU A 69 -22.08 5.04 4.24
CA GLU A 69 -22.30 5.94 5.38
C GLU A 69 -23.35 5.41 6.38
N GLN A 70 -24.24 4.50 5.97
CA GLN A 70 -25.19 3.86 6.88
C GLN A 70 -24.49 3.10 8.02
N ILE A 71 -23.28 2.59 7.77
CA ILE A 71 -22.48 1.84 8.75
C ILE A 71 -22.02 2.75 9.89
N ASN A 72 -21.88 4.07 9.66
CA ASN A 72 -21.47 5.03 10.71
C ASN A 72 -22.51 5.19 11.83
N SER A 73 -23.74 4.70 11.65
CA SER A 73 -24.78 4.70 12.69
C SER A 73 -24.51 3.71 13.83
N VAL A 74 -23.61 2.75 13.60
CA VAL A 74 -23.28 1.71 14.57
C VAL A 74 -22.13 2.18 15.46
N ASP A 75 -22.33 2.17 16.79
CA ASP A 75 -21.27 2.46 17.75
C ASP A 75 -20.29 1.28 17.81
N VAL A 76 -19.04 1.55 17.44
CA VAL A 76 -17.92 0.59 17.48
C VAL A 76 -16.86 1.00 18.51
N SER A 77 -17.24 1.84 19.49
CA SER A 77 -16.33 2.28 20.54
C SER A 77 -15.83 1.08 21.37
N GLY A 78 -14.50 0.93 21.43
CA GLY A 78 -13.85 -0.16 22.18
C GLY A 78 -13.75 -1.51 21.48
N VAL A 79 -14.18 -1.62 20.22
CA VAL A 79 -13.99 -2.84 19.40
C VAL A 79 -12.65 -2.76 18.66
N GLU A 80 -11.81 -3.79 18.80
CA GLU A 80 -10.57 -3.88 18.03
C GLU A 80 -10.87 -4.23 16.56
N PRO A 81 -10.21 -3.61 15.57
CA PRO A 81 -10.43 -3.93 14.16
C PRO A 81 -10.02 -5.36 13.82
N THR A 82 -10.92 -6.10 13.15
CA THR A 82 -10.63 -7.45 12.67
C THR A 82 -9.75 -7.42 11.42
N LEU A 83 -8.53 -7.96 11.51
CA LEU A 83 -7.56 -7.99 10.38
C LEU A 83 -7.65 -9.27 9.53
N ARG A 84 -7.88 -10.40 10.19
CA ARG A 84 -8.02 -11.73 9.58
C ARG A 84 -9.09 -12.49 10.36
N VAL A 85 -9.73 -13.46 9.71
CA VAL A 85 -10.71 -14.34 10.36
C VAL A 85 -10.00 -15.37 11.26
N GLU A 86 -8.84 -15.87 10.84
CA GLU A 86 -8.04 -16.84 11.59
C GLU A 86 -6.87 -16.21 12.36
N ASP A 87 -6.58 -16.79 13.53
CA ASP A 87 -5.46 -16.42 14.39
C ASP A 87 -4.16 -17.14 13.96
N LEU A 88 -3.64 -16.76 12.79
CA LEU A 88 -2.36 -17.23 12.29
C LEU A 88 -1.22 -16.29 12.69
N TRP A 89 -0.19 -16.87 13.31
CA TRP A 89 1.02 -16.19 13.71
C TRP A 89 2.24 -16.90 13.10
N ASN A 90 3.18 -16.12 12.55
CA ASN A 90 4.48 -16.61 12.07
C ASN A 90 4.42 -17.85 11.15
N VAL A 91 3.55 -17.82 10.13
CA VAL A 91 3.56 -18.83 9.08
C VAL A 91 4.76 -18.55 8.16
N LEU A 92 5.89 -19.19 8.45
CA LEU A 92 7.14 -19.02 7.72
C LEU A 92 7.29 -20.09 6.64
N ARG A 93 7.81 -19.68 5.49
CA ARG A 93 8.29 -20.59 4.44
C ARG A 93 9.71 -21.03 4.79
N GLU A 94 10.04 -22.30 4.54
CA GLU A 94 11.42 -22.80 4.66
C GLU A 94 12.37 -22.06 3.70
N ASP A 95 13.57 -21.73 4.18
CA ASP A 95 14.59 -21.04 3.37
C ASP A 95 15.37 -22.03 2.49
N THR A 96 14.66 -22.61 1.52
CA THR A 96 15.23 -23.53 0.53
C THR A 96 15.14 -22.91 -0.86
N PRO A 97 16.23 -22.96 -1.66
CA PRO A 97 16.20 -22.43 -3.02
C PRO A 97 15.32 -23.31 -3.90
N THR A 98 14.35 -22.70 -4.55
CA THR A 98 13.51 -23.37 -5.56
C THR A 98 13.89 -22.82 -6.94
N ILE A 99 14.27 -23.70 -7.86
CA ILE A 99 14.53 -23.31 -9.25
C ILE A 99 13.18 -23.31 -9.97
N PHE A 100 12.80 -22.17 -10.53
CA PHE A 100 11.60 -22.08 -11.36
C PHE A 100 11.94 -22.60 -12.77
N PRO A 101 11.29 -23.67 -13.26
CA PRO A 101 11.70 -24.33 -14.50
C PRO A 101 11.15 -23.68 -15.77
N ALA A 102 10.15 -22.78 -15.65
CA ALA A 102 9.34 -22.30 -16.76
C ALA A 102 9.59 -20.82 -17.06
N GLN A 103 10.86 -20.43 -17.23
CA GLN A 103 11.21 -19.05 -17.58
C GLN A 103 10.62 -18.67 -18.94
N ASP A 104 10.73 -19.55 -19.93
CA ASP A 104 10.25 -19.29 -21.29
C ASP A 104 8.73 -19.12 -21.33
N GLU A 105 7.97 -20.00 -20.65
CA GLU A 105 6.50 -19.91 -20.55
C GLU A 105 6.05 -18.59 -19.89
N MET A 106 6.81 -18.09 -18.90
CA MET A 106 6.52 -16.80 -18.27
C MET A 106 6.75 -15.62 -19.22
N LEU A 107 7.79 -15.68 -20.04
CA LEU A 107 8.11 -14.63 -20.99
C LEU A 107 7.12 -14.60 -22.15
N GLU A 108 6.61 -15.76 -22.60
CA GLU A 108 5.59 -15.85 -23.66
C GLU A 108 4.31 -15.06 -23.35
N GLU A 109 3.93 -14.94 -22.08
CA GLU A 109 2.76 -14.16 -21.64
C GLU A 109 3.00 -12.64 -21.62
N ALA A 110 4.25 -12.19 -21.80
CA ALA A 110 4.57 -10.77 -21.77
C ALA A 110 4.17 -10.08 -23.08
N PRO A 111 3.51 -8.90 -23.03
CA PRO A 111 3.01 -8.22 -24.23
C PRO A 111 4.12 -7.71 -25.15
N LEU A 112 5.29 -7.36 -24.60
CA LEU A 112 6.44 -6.87 -25.35
C LEU A 112 7.74 -7.42 -24.72
N LEU A 113 8.53 -8.10 -25.53
CA LEU A 113 9.82 -8.66 -25.15
C LEU A 113 10.96 -8.01 -25.94
N GLU A 114 12.11 -7.89 -25.30
CA GLU A 114 13.38 -7.56 -25.92
C GLU A 114 14.45 -8.51 -25.37
N SER A 115 14.78 -9.53 -26.16
CA SER A 115 15.56 -10.70 -25.70
C SER A 115 14.91 -11.33 -24.45
N ASP A 116 15.63 -11.35 -23.32
CA ASP A 116 15.19 -12.00 -22.07
C ASP A 116 14.49 -11.02 -21.11
N PHE A 117 14.13 -9.82 -21.59
CA PHE A 117 13.56 -8.74 -20.78
C PHE A 117 12.19 -8.30 -21.27
N VAL A 118 11.32 -7.94 -20.33
CA VAL A 118 10.04 -7.28 -20.64
C VAL A 118 10.31 -5.81 -20.95
N ARG A 119 9.93 -5.38 -22.15
CA ARG A 119 10.16 -4.01 -22.61
C ARG A 119 9.07 -3.09 -22.08
N VAL A 120 9.47 -2.09 -21.29
CA VAL A 120 8.58 -1.04 -20.78
C VAL A 120 8.98 0.33 -21.32
N PRO A 121 8.03 1.28 -21.47
CA PRO A 121 8.36 2.66 -21.80
C PRO A 121 9.38 3.23 -20.81
N LYS A 122 10.37 3.96 -21.32
CA LYS A 122 11.39 4.58 -20.48
C LYS A 122 10.73 5.61 -19.56
N ILE A 123 11.01 5.49 -18.26
CA ILE A 123 10.63 6.51 -17.27
C ILE A 123 11.51 7.73 -17.53
N LEU A 124 10.94 8.74 -18.19
CA LEU A 124 11.53 10.08 -18.24
C LEU A 124 10.99 10.82 -17.01
N ALA A 125 11.88 11.42 -16.21
CA ALA A 125 11.45 12.29 -15.14
C ALA A 125 10.76 13.51 -15.77
N GLU A 126 9.47 13.65 -15.46
CA GLU A 126 8.59 14.76 -15.80
C GLU A 126 8.08 14.84 -17.26
N ALA A 127 6.82 14.42 -17.44
CA ALA A 127 5.92 14.94 -18.45
C ALA A 127 4.60 15.25 -17.72
N ASP A 128 4.17 16.51 -17.82
CA ASP A 128 3.03 17.14 -17.12
C ASP A 128 1.71 16.37 -17.20
#